data_AF-A0A9E4FQ59-F1
#
_entry.id   AF-A0A9E4FQ59-F1
#
_cell.length_a   1.000
_cell.length_b   1.000
_cell.length_c   1.000
_cell.angle_alpha   90.00
_cell.angle_beta   90.00
_cell.angle_gamma   90.00
#
_symmetry.space_group_name_H-M   'P 1'
#
loop_
_entity.id
_entity.type
_entity.pdbx_description
1 polymer ?
#
loop_
_entity_poly.entity_id
_entity_poly.type
_entity_poly.pdbx_seq_one_letter_code
_entity_poly.pdbx_strand_id
1 'polypeptide(L)'
;MADFYSEWLKKSEEVEKAVNEGVRVARHKDLRWERTRQDHEAALMIAPETGFPTAGSLLMKARIPVGGHTGQHFHGEEAIYVEEG
;
A
#
# COMPACT_ATOMS: atom_id res chain seq x y z
N MET A 1 26.55 23.35 -5.59
CA MET A 1 25.79 22.18 -6.07
C MET A 1 26.10 21.05 -5.11
N ALA A 2 25.08 20.40 -4.55
CA ALA A 2 25.31 19.16 -3.81
C ALA A 2 25.67 18.07 -4.82
N ASP A 3 26.66 17.24 -4.49
CA ASP A 3 26.96 16.07 -5.30
C ASP A 3 25.94 14.95 -5.04
N PHE A 4 25.99 13.93 -5.91
CA PHE A 4 25.11 12.77 -5.82
C PHE A 4 25.11 12.12 -4.43
N TYR A 5 26.29 11.99 -3.80
CA TYR A 5 26.43 11.31 -2.52
C TYR A 5 25.81 12.12 -1.37
N SER A 6 25.97 13.44 -1.41
CA SER A 6 25.38 14.36 -0.43
C SER A 6 23.85 14.31 -0.47
N GLU A 7 23.26 14.34 -1.67
CA GLU A 7 21.81 14.20 -1.84
C GLU A 7 21.31 12.81 -1.43
N TRP A 8 22.07 11.76 -1.74
CA TRP A 8 21.74 10.40 -1.31
C TRP A 8 21.71 10.27 0.21
N LEU A 9 22.73 10.75 0.92
CA LEU A 9 22.80 10.67 2.38
C LEU A 9 21.65 11.44 3.03
N LYS A 10 21.38 12.65 2.56
CA LYS A 10 20.23 13.43 3.01
C LYS A 10 18.93 12.67 2.79
N LYS A 11 18.75 12.04 1.62
CA LYS A 11 17.56 11.24 1.35
C LYS A 11 17.45 10.03 2.26
N SER A 12 18.56 9.39 2.58
CA SER A 12 18.61 8.26 3.51
C SER A 12 18.13 8.68 4.91
N GLU A 13 18.61 9.82 5.42
CA GLU A 13 18.18 10.36 6.72
C GLU A 13 16.67 10.70 6.73
N GLU A 14 16.16 11.28 5.64
CA GLU A 14 14.72 11.56 5.48
C GLU A 14 13.88 10.27 5.52
N VAL A 15 14.32 9.22 4.81
CA VAL A 15 13.64 7.93 4.76
C VAL A 15 13.68 7.25 6.13
N GLU A 16 14.83 7.22 6.78
CA GLU A 16 14.98 6.64 8.12
C GLU A 16 14.05 7.34 9.12
N LYS A 17 14.02 8.67 9.10
CA LYS A 17 13.10 9.45 9.93
C LYS A 17 11.63 9.09 9.65
N ALA A 18 11.24 9.06 8.38
CA ALA A 18 9.86 8.74 7.99
C ALA A 18 9.44 7.32 8.45
N VAL A 19 10.33 6.33 8.33
CA VAL A 19 10.08 4.96 8.81
C VAL A 19 10.00 4.90 10.32
N ASN A 20 10.88 5.60 11.03
CA ASN A 20 10.92 5.58 12.50
C ASN A 20 9.68 6.25 13.12
N GLU A 21 9.21 7.36 12.55
CA GLU A 21 8.08 8.17 13.02
C GLU A 21 6.72 7.71 12.45
N GLY A 22 6.72 6.88 11.40
CA GLY A 22 5.52 6.45 10.68
C GLY A 22 4.61 5.48 11.45
N VAL A 23 3.41 5.26 10.91
CA VAL A 23 2.45 4.31 11.46
C VAL A 23 3.01 2.89 11.35
N ARG A 24 2.86 2.10 12.42
CA ARG A 24 3.38 0.71 12.48
C ARG A 24 2.32 -0.38 12.44
N VAL A 25 1.06 -0.02 12.71
CA VAL A 25 -0.03 -0.99 12.88
C VAL A 25 -1.24 -0.55 12.08
N ALA A 26 -1.61 -1.36 11.08
CA ALA A 26 -2.90 -1.28 10.42
C ALA A 26 -3.89 -2.20 11.16
N ARG A 27 -5.10 -1.72 11.45
CA ARG A 27 -6.15 -2.53 12.08
C ARG A 27 -7.32 -2.64 11.13
N HIS A 28 -7.90 -3.84 11.05
CA HIS A 28 -9.02 -4.12 10.16
C HIS A 28 -10.22 -3.17 10.34
N LYS A 29 -10.55 -2.84 11.59
CA LYS A 29 -11.66 -1.94 11.92
C LYS A 29 -11.49 -0.49 11.43
N ASP A 30 -10.25 -0.08 11.14
CA ASP A 30 -9.92 1.27 10.73
C ASP A 30 -9.81 1.38 9.20
N LEU A 31 -10.01 0.27 8.47
CA LEU A 31 -9.97 0.23 7.02
C LEU A 31 -11.13 0.98 6.41
N ARG A 32 -10.82 1.81 5.41
CA ARG A 32 -11.80 2.51 4.59
C ARG A 32 -12.10 1.67 3.36
N TRP A 33 -13.29 1.10 3.35
CA TRP A 33 -13.78 0.30 2.23
C TRP A 33 -14.41 1.19 1.19
N GLU A 34 -13.95 1.04 -0.05
CA GLU A 34 -14.43 1.80 -1.19
C GLU A 34 -14.77 0.87 -2.35
N ARG A 35 -15.81 1.24 -3.10
CA ARG A 35 -16.11 0.62 -4.38
C ARG A 35 -15.30 1.31 -5.46
N THR A 36 -14.55 0.55 -6.24
CA THR A 36 -13.77 1.08 -7.36
C THR A 36 -14.40 0.68 -8.69
N ARG A 37 -13.83 1.14 -9.81
CA ARG A 37 -14.21 0.63 -11.13
C ARG A 37 -13.80 -0.83 -11.32
N GLN A 38 -12.79 -1.29 -10.60
CA GLN A 38 -12.19 -2.61 -10.75
C GLN A 38 -12.67 -3.60 -9.68
N ASP A 39 -13.12 -3.13 -8.53
CA ASP A 39 -13.39 -3.95 -7.35
C ASP A 39 -14.75 -3.62 -6.73
N HIS A 40 -15.42 -4.65 -6.20
CA HIS A 40 -16.68 -4.50 -5.50
C HIS A 40 -16.51 -3.75 -4.19
N GLU A 41 -15.59 -4.21 -3.33
CA GLU A 41 -15.11 -3.50 -2.15
C GLU A 41 -13.61 -3.71 -2.02
N ALA A 42 -12.84 -2.63 -1.92
CA ALA A 42 -11.40 -2.63 -1.72
C ALA A 42 -11.01 -1.65 -0.61
N ALA A 43 -9.93 -1.95 0.11
CA ALA A 43 -9.38 -1.06 1.13
C ALA A 43 -7.85 -1.13 1.15
N LEU A 44 -7.19 0.03 1.09
CA LEU A 44 -5.76 0.12 1.36
C LEU A 44 -5.49 -0.16 2.85
N MET A 45 -4.51 -1.02 3.12
CA MET A 45 -4.04 -1.31 4.48
C MET A 45 -2.74 -0.57 4.76
N ILE A 46 -1.71 -0.84 3.94
CA ILE A 46 -0.37 -0.29 4.08
C ILE A 46 -0.03 0.39 2.76
N ALA A 47 -0.13 1.72 2.74
CA ALA A 47 0.17 2.56 1.60
C ALA A 47 0.54 3.96 2.08
N PRO A 48 1.21 4.79 1.25
CA PRO A 48 1.46 6.19 1.57
C PRO A 48 0.17 6.96 1.90
N GLU A 49 -0.93 6.66 1.21
CA GLU A 49 -2.26 7.24 1.43
C GLU A 49 -2.84 6.91 2.81
N THR A 50 -2.40 5.82 3.43
CA THR A 50 -2.78 5.42 4.80
C THR A 50 -1.72 5.79 5.84
N GLY A 51 -0.72 6.61 5.46
CA GLY A 51 0.33 7.11 6.35
C GLY A 51 1.48 6.14 6.60
N PHE A 52 1.56 5.04 5.83
CA PHE A 52 2.66 4.10 5.92
C PHE A 52 3.75 4.47 4.92
N PRO A 53 5.01 4.68 5.36
CA PRO A 53 6.12 4.86 4.44
C PRO A 53 6.38 3.53 3.74
N THR A 54 6.14 3.48 2.42
CA THR A 54 6.45 2.31 1.60
C THR A 54 7.48 2.67 0.53
N ALA A 55 8.27 1.67 0.11
CA ALA A 55 9.23 1.81 -0.98
C ALA A 55 8.60 1.52 -2.36
N GLY A 56 7.36 1.97 -2.57
CA GLY A 56 6.61 1.76 -3.82
C GLY A 56 5.70 0.51 -3.85
N SER A 57 5.73 -0.32 -2.80
CA SER A 57 4.75 -1.40 -2.62
C SER A 57 3.52 -0.91 -1.86
N LEU A 58 2.42 -1.67 -1.96
CA LEU A 58 1.24 -1.49 -1.13
C LEU A 58 0.67 -2.84 -0.70
N LEU A 59 -0.11 -2.82 0.38
CA LEU A 59 -0.96 -3.93 0.80
C LEU A 59 -2.41 -3.45 0.83
N MET A 60 -3.31 -4.24 0.24
CA MET A 60 -4.74 -3.97 0.23
C MET A 60 -5.55 -5.23 0.54
N LYS A 61 -6.81 -5.04 0.96
CA LYS A 61 -7.83 -6.09 0.98
C LYS A 61 -8.86 -5.83 -0.10
N ALA A 62 -9.39 -6.91 -0.64
CA ALA A 62 -10.56 -6.89 -1.51
C ALA A 62 -11.59 -7.89 -1.00
N ARG A 63 -12.87 -7.58 -1.20
CA ARG A 63 -13.97 -8.55 -1.09
C ARG A 63 -14.58 -8.74 -2.47
N ILE A 64 -14.59 -9.98 -2.91
CA ILE A 64 -15.13 -10.38 -4.20
C ILE A 64 -16.41 -11.16 -3.91
N PRO A 65 -17.59 -10.67 -4.35
CA PRO A 65 -18.83 -11.39 -4.13
C PRO A 65 -18.84 -12.72 -4.90
N VAL A 66 -19.67 -13.67 -4.49
CA VAL A 66 -19.82 -14.96 -5.19
C VAL A 66 -20.17 -14.71 -6.66
N GLY A 67 -19.37 -15.26 -7.57
CA GLY A 67 -19.50 -15.05 -9.02
C GLY A 67 -18.96 -13.70 -9.54
N GLY A 68 -18.41 -12.86 -8.66
CA GLY A 68 -17.76 -11.60 -9.00
C GLY A 68 -16.36 -11.78 -9.56
N HIS A 69 -15.88 -10.77 -10.27
CA HIS A 69 -14.54 -10.71 -10.85
C HIS A 69 -13.94 -9.32 -10.59
N THR A 70 -12.63 -9.27 -10.39
CA THR A 70 -11.88 -8.01 -10.41
C THR A 70 -11.62 -7.57 -11.84
N GLY A 71 -11.38 -6.27 -12.04
CA GLY A 71 -11.07 -5.72 -13.36
C GLY A 71 -9.69 -6.15 -13.87
N GLN A 72 -9.56 -6.41 -15.17
CA GLN A 72 -8.27 -6.74 -15.79
C GLN A 72 -7.28 -5.55 -15.77
N HIS A 73 -6.02 -5.82 -15.48
CA HIS A 73 -4.92 -4.83 -15.49
C HIS A 73 -3.55 -5.52 -15.51
N PHE A 74 -2.46 -4.74 -15.47
CA PHE A 74 -1.08 -5.21 -15.59
C PHE A 74 -0.23 -4.72 -14.42
N HIS A 75 0.66 -5.57 -13.94
CA HIS A 75 1.61 -5.29 -12.87
C HIS A 75 3.00 -5.83 -13.21
N GLY A 76 4.02 -5.32 -12.50
CA GLY A 76 5.33 -5.98 -12.45
C GLY A 76 5.27 -7.25 -11.60
N GLU A 77 4.80 -7.13 -10.36
CA GLU A 77 4.68 -8.24 -9.40
C GLU A 77 3.42 -8.06 -8.54
N GLU A 78 2.74 -9.16 -8.21
CA GLU A 78 1.57 -9.19 -7.33
C GLU A 78 1.51 -10.53 -6.57
N ALA A 79 1.12 -10.49 -5.31
CA ALA A 79 0.84 -11.67 -4.50
C ALA A 79 -0.57 -11.58 -3.92
N ILE A 80 -1.32 -12.68 -4.02
CA ILE A 80 -2.71 -12.77 -3.54
C ILE A 80 -2.80 -13.83 -2.44
N TYR A 81 -3.40 -13.44 -1.32
CA TYR A 81 -3.68 -14.34 -0.19
C TYR A 81 -5.18 -14.40 0.04
N VAL A 82 -5.76 -15.60 -0.07
CA VAL A 82 -7.18 -15.83 0.20
C VAL A 82 -7.34 -16.03 1.71
N GLU A 83 -8.01 -15.08 2.37
CA GLU A 83 -8.29 -15.16 3.80
C GLU A 83 -9.59 -15.93 4.12
N GLU A 84 -10.58 -15.85 3.24
CA GLU A 84 -11.92 -16.45 3.41
C GLU A 84 -12.53 -16.75 2.02
N GLY A 85 -13.33 -17.82 1.91
CA GLY A 85 -13.96 -18.25 0.65
C GLY A 85 -15.11 -19.23 0.85
#